data_AF-A0A7X0PBU7-F1
#
_entry.id   AF-A0A7X0PBU7-F1
#
_cell.length_a   1.000
_cell.length_b   1.000
_cell.length_c   1.000
_cell.angle_alpha   90.00
_cell.angle_beta   90.00
_cell.angle_gamma   90.00
#
_symmetry.space_group_name_H-M   'P 1'
#
loop_
_entity.id
_entity.type
_entity.pdbx_description
1 polymer ?
#
loop_
_entity_poly.entity_id
_entity_poly.type
_entity_poly.pdbx_seq_one_letter_code
_entity_poly.pdbx_strand_id
1 'polypeptide(L)'
;MSENRLHYTLYFQSRAEARRWVDEAEATEGLPLDAQAQALEALLGLPEGSGASFEFASCVGLLAELAVLGPWSLLPGDGWPAGLAERGGKLFGCEWDDGAGDGQLQSLWFNGPDKAVSKKQFEAAARKMDPMEEVRQLLAGDHHEALLDLVHHHGLDPNTVVGHWPLLVHLFTVKDGRNDTPLPTDAIIALLQAGARPDPVALVTRMPEYATMSVFPLLRAAYAFDSRLVQALLDAGADVNGTDDQGATALHVLVGSSSHLSEPPARCLQAAQLLLDAGADVNACSPIHGSPLAQGCHQRVRELLAAHGARIGWPESTLQGEMALRQTHAVWAHDHAWLDTLLEQAPPDEEQRRGLLVHALKDGNHQALDRLWREGVDHALVLVPGIFPNLLVESVTEQPEMDAAMLNDLVARSAGKPVPGQDDPLWAGAAASTLRHWVRRDKLRPPLALLQQLLDLGLPANAPPGHSSALAAAIAAQWTDAVALLLARGADPNHTMHDGGNALHEALYWKATNCIPLLLQAGVDRDRRDQQGRTAMDRAVTKRNKAAQKYLAA
;
A
#
# COMPACT_ATOMS: atom_id res chain seq x y z
N MET A 1 -15.14 -25.65 30.21
CA MET A 1 -13.97 -26.09 31.00
C MET A 1 -12.76 -25.66 30.21
N SER A 2 -11.76 -25.03 30.83
CA SER A 2 -10.52 -24.67 30.13
C SER A 2 -9.92 -25.95 29.57
N GLU A 3 -9.84 -26.07 28.25
CA GLU A 3 -9.17 -27.18 27.59
C GLU A 3 -7.67 -27.01 27.85
N ASN A 4 -7.11 -27.85 28.71
CA ASN A 4 -5.67 -27.85 28.94
C ASN A 4 -4.99 -28.34 27.67
N ARG A 5 -4.08 -27.50 27.14
CA ARG A 5 -3.33 -27.80 25.92
C ARG A 5 -1.86 -28.04 26.27
N LEU A 6 -1.38 -29.23 25.97
CA LEU A 6 0.02 -29.63 26.09
C LEU A 6 0.68 -29.53 24.73
N HIS A 7 1.73 -28.73 24.61
CA HIS A 7 2.49 -28.56 23.38
C HIS A 7 3.81 -29.32 23.46
N TYR A 8 3.96 -30.36 22.64
CA TYR A 8 5.18 -31.14 22.53
C TYR A 8 5.98 -30.73 21.30
N THR A 9 7.30 -30.64 21.47
CA THR A 9 8.28 -30.35 20.41
C THR A 9 9.35 -31.44 20.40
N LEU A 10 9.49 -32.13 19.26
CA LEU A 10 10.35 -33.31 19.11
C LEU A 10 11.37 -33.09 18.00
N TYR A 11 12.64 -33.46 18.25
CA TYR A 11 13.65 -33.52 17.19
C TYR A 11 14.24 -34.92 16.99
N PHE A 12 14.50 -35.30 15.74
CA PHE A 12 15.07 -36.59 15.34
C PHE A 12 16.54 -36.49 14.87
N GLN A 13 17.26 -37.61 14.82
CA GLN A 13 18.67 -37.65 14.37
C GLN A 13 18.80 -37.61 12.85
N SER A 14 17.82 -38.16 12.13
CA SER A 14 17.83 -38.18 10.67
C SER A 14 16.44 -37.97 10.07
N ARG A 15 16.41 -37.44 8.84
CA ARG A 15 15.16 -37.23 8.08
C ARG A 15 14.42 -38.54 7.85
N ALA A 16 15.15 -39.65 7.74
CA ALA A 16 14.55 -40.97 7.56
C ALA A 16 13.77 -41.44 8.81
N GLU A 17 14.24 -41.11 10.01
CA GLU A 17 13.54 -41.41 11.26
C GLU A 17 12.28 -40.55 11.39
N ALA A 18 12.40 -39.24 11.16
CA ALA A 18 11.26 -38.34 11.14
C ALA A 18 10.22 -38.74 10.08
N ARG A 19 10.65 -39.19 8.90
CA ARG A 19 9.75 -39.60 7.81
C ARG A 19 8.91 -40.83 8.16
N ARG A 20 9.50 -41.84 8.81
CA ARG A 20 8.73 -43.02 9.28
C ARG A 20 7.60 -42.62 10.21
N TRP A 21 7.87 -41.63 11.05
CA TRP A 21 6.90 -41.09 11.99
C TRP A 21 5.77 -40.34 11.29
N VAL A 22 6.09 -39.56 10.23
CA VAL A 22 5.10 -38.90 9.37
C VAL A 22 4.23 -39.92 8.64
N ASP A 23 4.82 -40.95 8.02
CA ASP A 23 4.06 -41.95 7.26
C ASP A 23 3.08 -42.73 8.19
N GLU A 24 3.47 -42.98 9.44
CA GLU A 24 2.59 -43.56 10.47
C GLU A 24 1.48 -42.58 10.90
N ALA A 25 1.79 -41.29 11.07
CA ALA A 25 0.82 -40.26 11.44
C ALA A 25 -0.22 -40.06 10.32
N GLU A 26 0.21 -39.95 9.06
CA GLU A 26 -0.67 -39.85 7.88
C GLU A 26 -1.61 -41.06 7.78
N ALA A 27 -1.14 -42.26 8.15
CA ALA A 27 -1.96 -43.46 8.16
C ALA A 27 -3.08 -43.45 9.22
N THR A 28 -2.98 -42.58 10.24
CA THR A 28 -3.99 -42.48 11.32
C THR A 28 -5.10 -41.47 11.01
N GLU A 29 -4.93 -40.57 10.04
CA GLU A 29 -5.84 -39.44 9.78
C GLU A 29 -7.28 -39.85 9.40
N GLY A 30 -7.44 -41.02 8.78
CA GLY A 30 -8.76 -41.57 8.40
C GLY A 30 -9.41 -42.47 9.47
N LEU A 31 -8.73 -42.70 10.61
CA LEU A 31 -9.22 -43.60 11.65
C LEU A 31 -10.18 -42.89 12.62
N PRO A 32 -11.08 -43.62 13.30
CA PRO A 32 -11.88 -43.07 14.41
C PRO A 32 -10.98 -42.48 15.51
N LEU A 33 -11.48 -41.45 16.23
CA LEU A 33 -10.73 -40.73 17.28
C LEU A 33 -10.09 -41.65 18.33
N ASP A 34 -10.77 -42.75 18.69
CA ASP A 34 -10.24 -43.72 19.66
C ASP A 34 -9.01 -44.48 19.14
N ALA A 35 -8.97 -44.78 17.83
CA ALA A 35 -7.83 -45.45 17.19
C ALA A 35 -6.66 -44.48 16.94
N GLN A 36 -6.98 -43.21 16.67
CA GLN A 36 -6.01 -42.13 16.64
C GLN A 36 -5.34 -41.96 18.02
N ALA A 37 -6.14 -41.90 19.10
CA ALA A 37 -5.66 -41.81 20.48
C ALA A 37 -4.71 -42.97 20.83
N GLN A 38 -5.08 -44.21 20.49
CA GLN A 38 -4.24 -45.40 20.74
C GLN A 38 -2.89 -45.37 20.01
N ALA A 39 -2.88 -44.93 18.74
CA ALA A 39 -1.64 -44.82 17.97
C ALA A 39 -0.69 -43.78 18.59
N LEU A 40 -1.23 -42.68 19.11
CA LEU A 40 -0.44 -41.66 19.79
C LEU A 40 0.02 -42.10 21.18
N GLU A 41 -0.84 -42.77 21.95
CA GLU A 41 -0.50 -43.34 23.25
C GLU A 41 0.71 -44.27 23.13
N ALA A 42 0.71 -45.14 22.13
CA ALA A 42 1.84 -46.01 21.82
C ALA A 42 3.11 -45.23 21.40
N LEU A 43 2.95 -44.08 20.76
CA LEU A 43 4.03 -43.28 20.20
C LEU A 43 4.73 -42.42 21.25
N LEU A 44 3.96 -41.80 22.15
CA LEU A 44 4.47 -41.00 23.27
C LEU A 44 4.77 -41.89 24.50
N GLY A 45 4.35 -43.16 24.48
CA GLY A 45 4.46 -44.06 25.63
C GLY A 45 3.52 -43.68 26.77
N LEU A 46 2.35 -43.12 26.45
CA LEU A 46 1.30 -42.80 27.42
C LEU A 46 0.50 -44.06 27.78
N PRO A 47 -0.11 -44.12 28.98
CA PRO A 47 -0.98 -45.24 29.35
C PRO A 47 -2.17 -45.38 28.38
N GLU A 48 -2.51 -46.62 28.02
CA GLU A 48 -3.66 -46.94 27.18
C GLU A 48 -4.97 -46.38 27.79
N GLY A 49 -5.77 -45.71 26.96
CA GLY A 49 -7.08 -45.17 27.36
C GLY A 49 -6.99 -43.87 28.16
N SER A 50 -5.96 -43.06 27.94
CA SER A 50 -5.77 -41.76 28.58
C SER A 50 -6.67 -40.66 28.01
N GLY A 51 -7.48 -40.98 26.99
CA GLY A 51 -8.64 -40.19 26.57
C GLY A 51 -8.28 -38.84 25.93
N ALA A 52 -7.05 -38.75 25.42
CA ALA A 52 -6.50 -37.57 24.79
C ALA A 52 -7.01 -37.40 23.35
N SER A 53 -7.42 -36.19 22.98
CA SER A 53 -7.48 -35.79 21.57
C SER A 53 -6.25 -34.97 21.23
N PHE A 54 -5.86 -34.94 19.97
CA PHE A 54 -4.65 -34.23 19.56
C PHE A 54 -4.84 -33.52 18.23
N GLU A 55 -4.03 -32.48 18.07
CA GLU A 55 -3.87 -31.74 16.84
C GLU A 55 -2.39 -31.77 16.47
N PHE A 56 -2.07 -32.42 15.36
CA PHE A 56 -0.73 -32.34 14.78
C PHE A 56 -0.53 -30.93 14.21
N ALA A 57 0.39 -30.18 14.80
CA ALA A 57 0.64 -28.79 14.42
C ALA A 57 1.57 -28.70 13.21
N SER A 58 2.68 -29.46 13.22
CA SER A 58 3.61 -29.52 12.09
C SER A 58 4.58 -30.71 12.17
N CYS A 59 5.08 -31.18 11.02
CA CYS A 59 6.21 -32.10 10.93
C CYS A 59 7.12 -31.63 9.79
N VAL A 60 8.33 -31.14 10.13
CA VAL A 60 9.26 -30.54 9.16
C VAL A 60 10.64 -31.13 9.31
N GLY A 61 11.03 -32.01 8.39
CA GLY A 61 12.40 -32.53 8.23
C GLY A 61 12.90 -33.37 9.40
N LEU A 62 13.23 -32.73 10.53
CA LEU A 62 13.65 -33.35 11.79
C LEU A 62 12.79 -32.94 12.98
N LEU A 63 11.84 -32.01 12.81
CA LEU A 63 10.99 -31.45 13.86
C LEU A 63 9.57 -32.02 13.77
N ALA A 64 8.96 -32.33 14.90
CA ALA A 64 7.53 -32.60 15.01
C ALA A 64 6.92 -31.82 16.18
N GLU A 65 5.73 -31.26 15.95
CA GLU A 65 4.96 -30.51 16.92
C GLU A 65 3.55 -31.09 17.07
N LEU A 66 3.14 -31.29 18.32
CA LEU A 66 1.87 -31.89 18.66
C LEU A 66 1.21 -31.11 19.79
N ALA A 67 -0.06 -30.79 19.62
CA ALA A 67 -0.91 -30.31 20.70
C ALA A 67 -1.80 -31.45 21.21
N VAL A 68 -1.81 -31.68 22.52
CA VAL A 68 -2.69 -32.65 23.16
C VAL A 68 -3.71 -31.92 24.03
N LEU A 69 -4.98 -32.26 23.83
CA LEU A 69 -6.12 -31.76 24.57
C LEU A 69 -6.65 -32.88 25.47
N GLY A 70 -6.61 -32.70 26.78
CA GLY A 70 -7.04 -33.76 27.68
C GLY A 70 -6.80 -33.52 29.17
N PRO A 71 -7.09 -34.54 30.01
CA PRO A 71 -6.99 -34.44 31.47
C PRO A 71 -5.55 -34.30 31.97
N TRP A 72 -5.39 -33.72 33.17
CA TRP A 72 -4.09 -33.53 33.87
C TRP A 72 -3.23 -34.79 34.02
N SER A 73 -3.81 -35.99 33.89
CA SER A 73 -3.09 -37.27 33.90
C SER A 73 -2.16 -37.46 32.69
N LEU A 74 -2.24 -36.58 31.68
CA LEU A 74 -1.40 -36.58 30.49
C LEU A 74 -0.13 -35.74 30.64
N LEU A 75 0.07 -35.09 31.79
CA LEU A 75 1.29 -34.33 32.05
C LEU A 75 2.52 -35.24 31.91
N PRO A 76 3.55 -34.81 31.18
CA PRO A 76 4.82 -35.53 31.16
C PRO A 76 5.36 -35.61 32.60
N GLY A 77 5.73 -36.82 33.04
CA GLY A 77 6.48 -36.97 34.28
C GLY A 77 7.88 -36.35 34.17
N ASP A 78 8.64 -36.36 35.26
CA ASP A 78 10.00 -35.79 35.33
C ASP A 78 11.06 -36.51 34.45
N GLY A 79 10.63 -37.38 33.54
CA GLY A 79 11.49 -38.24 32.73
C GLY A 79 11.16 -38.18 31.24
N TRP A 80 12.16 -38.51 30.42
CA TRP A 80 12.01 -38.65 28.98
C TRP A 80 11.02 -39.78 28.64
N PRO A 81 10.04 -39.56 27.75
CA PRO A 81 9.07 -40.60 27.41
C PRO A 81 9.75 -41.80 26.72
N ALA A 82 9.60 -43.00 27.31
CA ALA A 82 10.32 -44.20 26.86
C ALA A 82 10.07 -44.55 25.38
N GLY A 83 8.82 -44.39 24.92
CA GLY A 83 8.45 -44.64 23.51
C GLY A 83 9.18 -43.75 22.51
N LEU A 84 9.54 -42.51 22.91
CA LEU A 84 10.30 -41.60 22.05
C LEU A 84 11.79 -41.98 21.97
N ALA A 85 12.37 -42.49 23.07
CA ALA A 85 13.75 -42.96 23.08
C ALA A 85 13.95 -44.17 22.16
N GLU A 86 13.00 -45.12 22.19
CA GLU A 86 13.02 -46.32 21.35
C GLU A 86 12.83 -46.00 19.86
N ARG A 87 12.14 -44.89 19.56
CA ARG A 87 11.85 -44.41 18.20
C ARG A 87 12.84 -43.37 17.68
N GLY A 88 13.96 -43.15 18.37
CA GLY A 88 15.07 -42.32 17.87
C GLY A 88 14.91 -40.81 18.11
N GLY A 89 13.98 -40.37 18.96
CA GLY A 89 13.88 -38.98 19.40
C GLY A 89 15.15 -38.52 20.12
N LYS A 90 15.63 -37.31 19.82
CA LYS A 90 16.88 -36.74 20.34
C LYS A 90 16.68 -35.55 21.27
N LEU A 91 15.75 -34.66 20.95
CA LEU A 91 15.34 -33.59 21.85
C LEU A 91 13.83 -33.67 22.09
N PHE A 92 13.42 -33.48 23.34
CA PHE A 92 12.04 -33.46 23.78
C PHE A 92 11.77 -32.19 24.59
N GLY A 93 10.80 -31.40 24.13
CA GLY A 93 10.27 -30.22 24.83
C GLY A 93 8.78 -30.37 25.05
N CYS A 94 8.28 -29.95 26.21
CA CYS A 94 6.85 -29.87 26.49
C CYS A 94 6.54 -28.59 27.26
N GLU A 95 5.49 -27.87 26.86
CA GLU A 95 4.99 -26.66 27.52
C GLU A 95 3.48 -26.79 27.80
N TRP A 96 3.02 -26.30 28.97
CA TRP A 96 1.61 -26.29 29.35
C TRP A 96 1.31 -25.22 30.41
N ASP A 97 0.03 -24.85 30.53
CA ASP A 97 -0.49 -23.98 31.59
C ASP A 97 -1.00 -24.84 32.75
N ASP A 98 -0.53 -24.59 33.98
CA ASP A 98 -0.94 -25.33 35.18
C ASP A 98 -2.25 -24.80 35.82
N GLY A 99 -2.83 -23.72 35.26
CA GLY A 99 -4.09 -23.14 35.70
C GLY A 99 -4.00 -22.43 37.06
N ALA A 100 -2.81 -22.19 37.60
CA ALA A 100 -2.60 -21.53 38.90
C ALA A 100 -2.91 -20.01 38.90
N GLY A 101 -3.25 -19.42 37.75
CA GLY A 101 -3.77 -18.05 37.62
C GLY A 101 -2.71 -16.95 37.63
N ASP A 102 -1.44 -17.30 37.65
CA ASP A 102 -0.26 -16.42 37.54
C ASP A 102 0.30 -16.32 36.11
N GLY A 103 -0.22 -17.13 35.18
CA GLY A 103 0.12 -17.08 33.75
C GLY A 103 1.52 -17.59 33.42
N GLN A 104 2.18 -18.31 34.34
CA GLN A 104 3.46 -18.94 34.07
C GLN A 104 3.28 -20.33 33.44
N LEU A 105 3.75 -20.47 32.20
CA LEU A 105 3.83 -21.78 31.54
C LEU A 105 4.88 -22.65 32.23
N GLN A 106 4.48 -23.86 32.61
CA GLN A 106 5.40 -24.90 33.02
C GLN A 106 6.05 -25.50 31.78
N SER A 107 7.31 -25.89 31.88
CA SER A 107 8.03 -26.48 30.76
C SER A 107 9.07 -27.52 31.18
N LEU A 108 9.20 -28.58 30.38
CA LEU A 108 10.20 -29.62 30.54
C LEU A 108 11.02 -29.75 29.26
N TRP A 109 12.34 -29.86 29.43
CA TRP A 109 13.27 -29.93 28.31
C TRP A 109 14.32 -30.98 28.54
N PHE A 110 14.57 -31.78 27.52
CA PHE A 110 15.56 -32.83 27.59
C PHE A 110 16.42 -32.90 26.32
N ASN A 111 17.66 -33.35 26.51
CA ASN A 111 18.61 -33.61 25.45
C ASN A 111 19.10 -35.06 25.52
N GLY A 112 18.22 -35.96 25.09
CA GLY A 112 18.33 -37.41 25.25
C GLY A 112 17.69 -37.94 26.55
N PRO A 113 17.54 -39.26 26.65
CA PRO A 113 16.71 -39.93 27.66
C PRO A 113 17.10 -39.68 29.11
N ASP A 114 18.40 -39.50 29.38
CA ASP A 114 18.92 -39.39 30.74
C ASP A 114 19.35 -37.96 31.12
N LYS A 115 19.03 -36.96 30.29
CA LYS A 115 19.59 -35.61 30.44
C LYS A 115 18.52 -34.52 30.34
N ALA A 116 17.98 -34.14 31.49
CA ALA A 116 17.24 -32.89 31.64
C ALA A 116 18.16 -31.69 31.42
N VAL A 117 17.65 -30.67 30.72
CA VAL A 117 18.38 -29.44 30.39
C VAL A 117 17.49 -28.22 30.62
N SER A 118 18.07 -27.02 30.71
CA SER A 118 17.26 -25.80 30.70
C SER A 118 16.70 -25.49 29.31
N LYS A 119 15.62 -24.70 29.22
CA LYS A 119 15.07 -24.21 27.93
C LYS A 119 16.15 -23.66 27.01
N LYS A 120 17.03 -22.80 27.55
CA LYS A 120 18.16 -22.21 26.81
C LYS A 120 19.15 -23.26 26.28
N GLN A 121 19.42 -24.32 27.04
CA GLN A 121 20.29 -25.42 26.62
C GLN A 121 19.63 -26.31 25.57
N PHE A 122 18.32 -26.53 25.69
CA PHE A 122 17.52 -27.22 24.69
C PHE A 122 17.51 -26.45 23.37
N GLU A 123 17.17 -25.16 23.39
CA GLU A 123 17.19 -24.29 22.20
C GLU A 123 18.57 -24.27 21.54
N ALA A 124 19.64 -24.20 22.33
CA ALA A 124 21.01 -24.25 21.81
C ALA A 124 21.38 -25.62 21.21
N ALA A 125 20.81 -26.72 21.71
CA ALA A 125 20.99 -28.05 21.15
C ALA A 125 20.14 -28.26 19.89
N ALA A 126 18.91 -27.77 19.89
CA ALA A 126 18.00 -27.78 18.75
C ALA A 126 18.62 -27.05 17.55
N ARG A 127 19.21 -25.85 17.77
CA ARG A 127 19.94 -25.11 16.73
C ARG A 127 21.10 -25.87 16.11
N LYS A 128 21.76 -26.78 16.85
CA LYS A 128 22.86 -27.60 16.31
C LYS A 128 22.37 -28.80 15.52
N MET A 129 21.15 -29.26 15.80
CA MET A 129 20.53 -30.39 15.12
C MET A 129 19.68 -29.96 13.95
N ASP A 130 19.19 -28.73 13.93
CA ASP A 130 18.39 -28.20 12.85
C ASP A 130 19.29 -27.92 11.63
N PRO A 131 19.18 -28.72 10.56
CA PRO A 131 20.00 -28.53 9.37
C PRO A 131 19.66 -27.22 8.65
N MET A 132 18.55 -26.57 8.99
CA MET A 132 18.07 -25.31 8.40
C MET A 132 18.41 -24.08 9.24
N GLU A 133 19.14 -24.22 10.35
CA GLU A 133 19.56 -23.07 11.16
C GLU A 133 20.45 -22.11 10.37
N GLU A 134 21.37 -22.62 9.55
CA GLU A 134 22.17 -21.82 8.63
C GLU A 134 21.28 -21.04 7.66
N VAL A 135 20.29 -21.72 7.06
CA VAL A 135 19.30 -21.11 6.15
C VAL A 135 18.51 -20.01 6.86
N ARG A 136 18.06 -20.23 8.10
CA ARG A 136 17.35 -19.20 8.90
C ARG A 136 18.22 -17.99 9.20
N GLN A 137 19.50 -18.18 9.52
CA GLN A 137 20.43 -17.07 9.77
C GLN A 137 20.69 -16.26 8.50
N LEU A 138 20.86 -16.92 7.35
CA LEU A 138 21.01 -16.25 6.06
C LEU A 138 19.75 -15.47 5.68
N LEU A 139 18.57 -16.06 5.87
CA LEU A 139 17.29 -15.38 5.67
C LEU A 139 17.14 -14.19 6.61
N ALA A 140 17.47 -14.32 7.90
CA ALA A 140 17.38 -13.23 8.87
C ALA A 140 18.33 -12.06 8.52
N GLY A 141 19.51 -12.35 7.97
CA GLY A 141 20.52 -11.35 7.57
C GLY A 141 20.41 -10.83 6.13
N ASP A 142 19.37 -11.21 5.36
CA ASP A 142 19.21 -10.86 3.93
C ASP A 142 20.42 -11.28 3.06
N HIS A 143 21.07 -12.37 3.43
CA HIS A 143 22.24 -12.91 2.74
C HIS A 143 21.84 -13.80 1.56
N HIS A 144 21.13 -13.23 0.59
CA HIS A 144 20.54 -13.97 -0.53
C HIS A 144 21.56 -14.68 -1.42
N GLU A 145 22.76 -14.12 -1.64
CA GLU A 145 23.81 -14.77 -2.44
C GLU A 145 24.27 -16.08 -1.80
N ALA A 146 24.58 -16.04 -0.50
CA ALA A 146 24.98 -17.23 0.25
C ALA A 146 23.86 -18.27 0.33
N LEU A 147 22.60 -17.83 0.41
CA LEU A 147 21.45 -18.74 0.34
C LEU A 147 21.37 -19.45 -1.02
N LEU A 148 21.61 -18.73 -2.12
CA LEU A 148 21.62 -19.32 -3.46
C LEU A 148 22.81 -20.24 -3.67
N ASP A 149 23.95 -19.96 -3.06
CA ASP A 149 25.09 -20.88 -3.06
C ASP A 149 24.72 -22.22 -2.41
N LEU A 150 23.93 -22.21 -1.33
CA LEU A 150 23.44 -23.44 -0.73
C LEU A 150 22.55 -24.25 -1.69
N VAL A 151 21.72 -23.56 -2.48
CA VAL A 151 20.84 -24.20 -3.47
C VAL A 151 21.64 -24.77 -4.64
N HIS A 152 22.52 -23.96 -5.25
CA HIS A 152 23.23 -24.35 -6.47
C HIS A 152 24.39 -25.33 -6.22
N HIS A 153 25.11 -25.17 -5.11
CA HIS A 153 26.38 -25.86 -4.88
C HIS A 153 26.34 -26.87 -3.73
N HIS A 154 25.39 -26.73 -2.80
CA HIS A 154 25.30 -27.58 -1.60
C HIS A 154 24.02 -28.44 -1.53
N GLY A 155 23.19 -28.42 -2.58
CA GLY A 155 22.06 -29.34 -2.73
C GLY A 155 20.86 -29.02 -1.83
N LEU A 156 20.72 -27.78 -1.36
CA LEU A 156 19.49 -27.32 -0.71
C LEU A 156 18.35 -27.32 -1.75
N ASP A 157 17.27 -28.07 -1.46
CA ASP A 157 16.09 -28.08 -2.32
C ASP A 157 15.46 -26.68 -2.35
N PRO A 158 15.28 -26.05 -3.51
CA PRO A 158 14.66 -24.72 -3.62
C PRO A 158 13.21 -24.68 -3.12
N ASN A 159 12.54 -25.83 -2.96
CA ASN A 159 11.21 -25.98 -2.40
C ASN A 159 11.20 -26.31 -0.90
N THR A 160 12.35 -26.20 -0.23
CA THR A 160 12.45 -26.41 1.20
C THR A 160 11.50 -25.48 1.96
N VAL A 161 10.77 -26.04 2.91
CA VAL A 161 9.96 -25.27 3.87
C VAL A 161 10.80 -24.99 5.10
N VAL A 162 10.97 -23.70 5.42
CA VAL A 162 11.74 -23.24 6.58
C VAL A 162 10.77 -22.69 7.62
N GLY A 163 10.63 -23.40 8.75
CA GLY A 163 9.54 -23.16 9.70
C GLY A 163 8.21 -23.56 9.06
N HIS A 164 7.35 -22.57 8.86
CA HIS A 164 6.03 -22.76 8.25
C HIS A 164 5.96 -22.31 6.79
N TRP A 165 7.00 -21.63 6.29
CA TRP A 165 6.95 -20.93 5.00
C TRP A 165 7.95 -21.53 3.99
N PRO A 166 7.52 -21.75 2.75
CA PRO A 166 8.40 -22.13 1.64
C PRO A 166 9.54 -21.12 1.45
N LEU A 167 10.73 -21.58 1.08
CA LEU A 167 11.92 -20.74 0.94
C LEU A 167 11.69 -19.52 0.04
N LEU A 168 10.96 -19.73 -1.06
CA LEU A 168 10.56 -18.66 -1.99
C LEU A 168 9.75 -17.55 -1.29
N VAL A 169 8.81 -17.91 -0.41
CA VAL A 169 7.92 -16.96 0.27
C VAL A 169 8.70 -16.03 1.19
N HIS A 170 9.74 -16.52 1.87
CA HIS A 170 10.58 -15.68 2.74
C HIS A 170 11.18 -14.48 1.99
N LEU A 171 11.51 -14.62 0.71
CA LEU A 171 12.06 -13.54 -0.11
C LEU A 171 11.02 -12.46 -0.50
N PHE A 172 9.73 -12.72 -0.31
CA PHE A 172 8.64 -11.76 -0.55
C PHE A 172 8.22 -11.02 0.73
N THR A 173 8.78 -11.40 1.88
CA THR A 173 8.34 -10.89 3.19
C THR A 173 9.05 -9.60 3.54
N VAL A 174 8.27 -8.61 3.96
CA VAL A 174 8.79 -7.28 4.30
C VAL A 174 9.10 -7.23 5.79
N LYS A 175 10.39 -7.21 6.14
CA LYS A 175 10.84 -7.23 7.54
C LYS A 175 10.53 -5.93 8.31
N ASP A 176 10.51 -4.79 7.63
CA ASP A 176 10.35 -3.47 8.26
C ASP A 176 8.90 -2.96 8.27
N GLY A 177 7.93 -3.76 7.81
CA GLY A 177 6.52 -3.36 7.69
C GLY A 177 6.24 -2.25 6.66
N ARG A 178 7.26 -1.79 5.91
CA ARG A 178 7.14 -0.79 4.86
C ARG A 178 7.02 -1.48 3.50
N ASN A 179 5.83 -1.43 2.91
CA ASN A 179 5.55 -2.06 1.60
C ASN A 179 6.40 -1.52 0.43
N ASP A 180 7.17 -0.44 0.65
CA ASP A 180 7.98 0.23 -0.35
C ASP A 180 9.40 -0.35 -0.48
N THR A 181 9.78 -1.32 0.37
CA THR A 181 11.09 -1.96 0.30
C THR A 181 11.19 -2.77 -1.00
N PRO A 182 12.23 -2.55 -1.84
CA PRO A 182 12.41 -3.29 -3.07
C PRO A 182 12.52 -4.80 -2.80
N LEU A 183 11.84 -5.60 -3.62
CA LEU A 183 11.99 -7.05 -3.57
C LEU A 183 13.41 -7.45 -4.02
N PRO A 184 13.98 -8.54 -3.48
CA PRO A 184 15.26 -9.08 -3.94
C PRO A 184 15.06 -9.85 -5.27
N THR A 185 14.67 -9.12 -6.32
CA THR A 185 14.21 -9.66 -7.61
C THR A 185 15.19 -10.65 -8.23
N ASP A 186 16.48 -10.32 -8.26
CA ASP A 186 17.47 -11.20 -8.87
C ASP A 186 17.62 -12.53 -8.08
N ALA A 187 17.49 -12.50 -6.76
CA ALA A 187 17.56 -13.71 -5.94
C ALA A 187 16.32 -14.59 -6.11
N ILE A 188 15.14 -13.98 -6.20
CA ILE A 188 13.89 -14.69 -6.45
C ILE A 188 13.94 -15.37 -7.83
N ILE A 189 14.38 -14.64 -8.86
CA ILE A 189 14.53 -15.20 -10.22
C ILE A 189 15.50 -16.38 -10.21
N ALA A 190 16.65 -16.26 -9.54
CA ALA A 190 17.62 -17.35 -9.44
C ALA A 190 17.02 -18.59 -8.75
N LEU A 191 16.23 -18.39 -7.69
CA LEU A 191 15.57 -19.49 -6.98
C LEU A 191 14.51 -20.19 -7.84
N LEU A 192 13.74 -19.43 -8.63
CA LEU A 192 12.81 -19.99 -9.62
C LEU A 192 13.54 -20.80 -10.70
N GLN A 193 14.66 -20.28 -11.22
CA GLN A 193 15.50 -20.99 -12.19
C GLN A 193 16.10 -22.28 -11.63
N ALA A 194 16.35 -22.32 -10.31
CA ALA A 194 16.78 -23.54 -9.62
C ALA A 194 15.66 -24.58 -9.44
N GLY A 195 14.40 -24.25 -9.73
CA GLY A 195 13.25 -25.15 -9.65
C GLY A 195 12.32 -24.90 -8.45
N ALA A 196 12.36 -23.72 -7.83
CA ALA A 196 11.32 -23.34 -6.87
C ALA A 196 9.96 -23.24 -7.55
N ARG A 197 8.94 -23.77 -6.89
CA ARG A 197 7.55 -23.69 -7.34
C ARG A 197 7.04 -22.26 -7.18
N PRO A 198 6.53 -21.63 -8.25
CA PRO A 198 6.00 -20.27 -8.18
C PRO A 198 4.67 -20.18 -7.42
N ASP A 199 3.93 -21.30 -7.36
CA ASP A 199 2.80 -21.49 -6.45
C ASP A 199 3.20 -22.50 -5.36
N PRO A 200 3.68 -22.02 -4.22
CA PRO A 200 4.16 -22.89 -3.16
C PRO A 200 3.04 -23.28 -2.18
N VAL A 201 1.76 -22.94 -2.43
CA VAL A 201 0.64 -23.31 -1.55
C VAL A 201 0.55 -24.83 -1.42
N ALA A 202 0.79 -25.56 -2.50
CA ALA A 202 0.83 -27.02 -2.51
C ALA A 202 1.98 -27.64 -1.67
N LEU A 203 2.97 -26.83 -1.23
CA LEU A 203 4.06 -27.29 -0.35
C LEU A 203 3.68 -27.26 1.13
N VAL A 204 2.55 -26.66 1.49
CA VAL A 204 2.11 -26.50 2.89
C VAL A 204 0.76 -27.18 3.08
N THR A 205 0.76 -28.37 3.68
CA THR A 205 -0.42 -29.24 3.76
C THR A 205 -1.39 -28.90 4.89
N ARG A 206 -1.00 -28.10 5.90
CA ARG A 206 -1.85 -27.64 7.00
C ARG A 206 -1.40 -26.29 7.55
N MET A 207 -2.25 -25.27 7.47
CA MET A 207 -2.05 -23.97 8.13
C MET A 207 -3.37 -23.50 8.74
N PRO A 208 -3.47 -23.39 10.09
CA PRO A 208 -4.51 -22.61 10.73
C PRO A 208 -4.15 -21.12 10.66
N GLU A 209 -5.12 -20.30 10.24
CA GLU A 209 -5.14 -18.83 10.36
C GLU A 209 -4.20 -18.03 9.43
N TYR A 210 -4.47 -18.10 8.12
CA TYR A 210 -4.06 -17.10 7.11
C TYR A 210 -4.85 -15.77 7.22
N ALA A 211 -5.18 -15.32 8.43
CA ALA A 211 -6.02 -14.13 8.61
C ALA A 211 -5.25 -12.80 8.46
N THR A 212 -3.93 -12.80 8.30
CA THR A 212 -3.13 -11.56 8.25
C THR A 212 -1.96 -11.63 7.26
N MET A 213 -2.30 -11.57 5.96
CA MET A 213 -1.45 -11.10 4.83
C MET A 213 -0.03 -11.69 4.66
N SER A 214 0.15 -12.72 3.81
CA SER A 214 1.43 -13.00 3.13
C SER A 214 1.26 -13.71 1.77
N VAL A 215 0.67 -12.97 0.85
CA VAL A 215 0.98 -12.88 -0.58
C VAL A 215 1.46 -14.12 -1.34
N PHE A 216 0.62 -14.52 -2.29
CA PHE A 216 1.02 -15.31 -3.45
C PHE A 216 2.12 -14.61 -4.27
N PRO A 217 3.24 -15.25 -4.65
CA PRO A 217 4.39 -14.60 -5.30
C PRO A 217 4.03 -13.67 -6.47
N LEU A 218 3.07 -14.08 -7.31
CA LEU A 218 2.61 -13.28 -8.46
C LEU A 218 1.82 -12.05 -8.03
N LEU A 219 0.94 -12.15 -7.03
CA LEU A 219 0.21 -11.01 -6.47
C LEU A 219 1.19 -9.98 -5.89
N ARG A 220 2.29 -10.43 -5.27
CA ARG A 220 3.33 -9.53 -4.75
C ARG A 220 4.07 -8.80 -5.84
N ALA A 221 4.49 -9.52 -6.88
CA ALA A 221 5.18 -8.95 -8.02
C ALA A 221 4.29 -7.92 -8.74
N ALA A 222 2.99 -8.22 -8.83
CA ALA A 222 1.97 -7.33 -9.37
C ALA A 222 1.77 -6.07 -8.53
N TYR A 223 1.69 -6.19 -7.20
CA TYR A 223 1.63 -5.06 -6.25
C TYR A 223 2.85 -4.12 -6.39
N ALA A 224 4.04 -4.70 -6.51
CA ALA A 224 5.30 -3.95 -6.64
C ALA A 224 5.55 -3.38 -8.05
N PHE A 225 4.69 -3.71 -9.03
CA PHE A 225 4.88 -3.40 -10.45
C PHE A 225 6.23 -3.87 -11.01
N ASP A 226 6.76 -4.99 -10.50
CA ASP A 226 8.03 -5.54 -10.97
C ASP A 226 7.79 -6.45 -12.19
N SER A 227 7.85 -5.85 -13.38
CA SER A 227 7.62 -6.57 -14.65
C SER A 227 8.63 -7.69 -14.89
N ARG A 228 9.88 -7.58 -14.41
CA ARG A 228 10.87 -8.66 -14.52
C ARG A 228 10.44 -9.86 -13.69
N LEU A 229 9.99 -9.59 -12.46
CA LEU A 229 9.56 -10.64 -11.55
C LEU A 229 8.24 -11.29 -11.98
N VAL A 230 7.28 -10.48 -12.46
CA VAL A 230 6.03 -10.97 -13.05
C VAL A 230 6.34 -11.94 -14.21
N GLN A 231 7.21 -11.54 -15.16
CA GLN A 231 7.61 -12.41 -16.26
C GLN A 231 8.23 -13.72 -15.76
N ALA A 232 9.19 -13.64 -14.84
CA ALA A 232 9.89 -14.83 -14.35
C ALA A 232 8.97 -15.82 -13.63
N LEU A 233 7.98 -15.33 -12.87
CA LEU A 233 6.99 -16.18 -12.21
C LEU A 233 6.07 -16.86 -13.22
N LEU A 234 5.62 -16.13 -14.25
CA LEU A 234 4.80 -16.69 -15.33
C LEU A 234 5.59 -17.73 -16.15
N ASP A 235 6.86 -17.47 -16.46
CA ASP A 235 7.77 -18.42 -17.13
C ASP A 235 8.00 -19.69 -16.30
N ALA A 236 8.01 -19.57 -14.97
CA ALA A 236 8.10 -20.69 -14.04
C ALA A 236 6.78 -21.47 -13.89
N GLY A 237 5.68 -21.01 -14.51
CA GLY A 237 4.37 -21.66 -14.48
C GLY A 237 3.45 -21.20 -13.36
N ALA A 238 3.60 -19.96 -12.86
CA ALA A 238 2.62 -19.37 -11.95
C ALA A 238 1.23 -19.32 -12.60
N ASP A 239 0.19 -19.71 -11.86
CA ASP A 239 -1.18 -19.52 -12.32
C ASP A 239 -1.50 -18.01 -12.34
N VAL A 240 -1.65 -17.47 -13.56
CA VAL A 240 -1.98 -16.06 -13.79
C VAL A 240 -3.33 -15.67 -13.19
N ASN A 241 -4.25 -16.63 -13.04
CA ASN A 241 -5.59 -16.44 -12.50
C ASN A 241 -5.73 -16.95 -11.06
N GLY A 242 -4.63 -17.33 -10.41
CA GLY A 242 -4.63 -17.72 -9.00
C GLY A 242 -5.19 -16.59 -8.12
N THR A 243 -6.04 -16.95 -7.17
CA THR A 243 -6.70 -16.00 -6.27
C THR A 243 -6.23 -16.13 -4.83
N ASP A 244 -6.26 -15.02 -4.09
CA ASP A 244 -6.18 -15.05 -2.64
C ASP A 244 -7.50 -15.51 -1.97
N ASP A 245 -7.56 -15.46 -0.65
CA ASP A 245 -8.72 -15.79 0.17
C ASP A 245 -9.93 -14.88 -0.08
N GLN A 246 -9.70 -13.69 -0.65
CA GLN A 246 -10.73 -12.74 -1.05
C GLN A 246 -11.13 -12.87 -2.51
N GLY A 247 -10.59 -13.87 -3.23
CA GLY A 247 -10.86 -14.09 -4.65
C GLY A 247 -10.14 -13.08 -5.56
N ALA A 248 -9.16 -12.33 -5.07
CA ALA A 248 -8.43 -11.34 -5.86
C ALA A 248 -7.29 -12.00 -6.64
N THR A 249 -7.21 -11.71 -7.93
CA THR A 249 -6.11 -12.15 -8.82
C THR A 249 -4.95 -11.17 -8.83
N ALA A 250 -3.82 -11.54 -9.45
CA ALA A 250 -2.70 -10.63 -9.67
C ALA A 250 -3.13 -9.32 -10.37
N LEU A 251 -4.07 -9.40 -11.31
CA LEU A 251 -4.61 -8.24 -12.01
C LEU A 251 -5.43 -7.34 -11.08
N HIS A 252 -6.22 -7.90 -10.15
CA HIS A 252 -6.92 -7.10 -9.15
C HIS A 252 -5.95 -6.29 -8.29
N VAL A 253 -4.90 -6.95 -7.78
CA VAL A 253 -3.91 -6.33 -6.90
C VAL A 253 -3.13 -5.23 -7.61
N LEU A 254 -2.70 -5.47 -8.86
CA LEU A 254 -2.02 -4.47 -9.69
C LEU A 254 -2.90 -3.24 -9.88
N VAL A 255 -4.16 -3.46 -10.28
CA VAL A 255 -5.09 -2.39 -10.64
C VAL A 255 -5.44 -1.54 -9.42
N GLY A 256 -5.80 -2.16 -8.29
CA GLY A 256 -6.08 -1.44 -7.04
C GLY A 256 -4.89 -0.62 -6.54
N SER A 257 -3.68 -1.18 -6.63
CA SER A 257 -2.45 -0.48 -6.21
C SER A 257 -2.08 0.69 -7.12
N SER A 258 -2.56 0.70 -8.38
CA SER A 258 -2.28 1.77 -9.34
C SER A 258 -3.04 3.07 -9.04
N SER A 259 -4.14 3.01 -8.28
CA SER A 259 -5.03 4.14 -8.01
C SER A 259 -4.36 5.29 -7.24
N HIS A 260 -3.33 4.97 -6.43
CA HIS A 260 -2.60 5.95 -5.62
C HIS A 260 -1.36 6.53 -6.30
N LEU A 261 -1.05 6.12 -7.53
CA LEU A 261 0.15 6.55 -8.23
C LEU A 261 -0.05 7.93 -8.86
N SER A 262 0.80 8.89 -8.49
CA SER A 262 0.77 10.24 -9.07
C SER A 262 1.23 10.29 -10.54
N GLU A 263 2.03 9.32 -10.96
CA GLU A 263 2.36 9.07 -12.36
C GLU A 263 2.25 7.55 -12.60
N PRO A 264 1.71 7.10 -13.73
CA PRO A 264 1.69 5.67 -14.03
C PRO A 264 3.13 5.28 -14.36
N PRO A 265 3.83 4.51 -13.50
CA PRO A 265 5.16 4.07 -13.85
C PRO A 265 5.00 3.21 -15.10
N ALA A 266 5.83 3.42 -16.11
CA ALA A 266 5.87 2.57 -17.31
C ALA A 266 5.90 1.06 -16.94
N ARG A 267 6.44 0.75 -15.76
CA ARG A 267 6.45 -0.57 -15.13
C ARG A 267 5.05 -1.13 -14.79
N CYS A 268 4.11 -0.31 -14.31
CA CYS A 268 2.74 -0.74 -14.01
C CYS A 268 2.01 -1.16 -15.30
N LEU A 269 2.08 -0.33 -16.35
CA LEU A 269 1.50 -0.67 -17.65
C LEU A 269 2.16 -1.90 -18.27
N GLN A 270 3.49 -2.01 -18.15
CA GLN A 270 4.22 -3.18 -18.61
C GLN A 270 3.79 -4.45 -17.86
N ALA A 271 3.71 -4.41 -16.52
CA ALA A 271 3.27 -5.55 -15.72
C ALA A 271 1.81 -5.94 -16.03
N ALA A 272 0.92 -4.97 -16.22
CA ALA A 272 -0.45 -5.22 -16.64
C ALA A 272 -0.51 -5.90 -18.01
N GLN A 273 0.26 -5.41 -18.98
CA GLN A 273 0.35 -6.02 -20.31
C GLN A 273 0.86 -7.45 -20.23
N LEU A 274 1.90 -7.72 -19.44
CA LEU A 274 2.44 -9.08 -19.26
C LEU A 274 1.42 -10.06 -18.69
N LEU A 275 0.63 -9.63 -17.69
CA LEU A 275 -0.44 -10.46 -17.13
C LEU A 275 -1.52 -10.76 -18.17
N LEU A 276 -1.94 -9.75 -18.94
CA LEU A 276 -2.95 -9.91 -20.00
C LEU A 276 -2.45 -10.82 -21.14
N ASP A 277 -1.20 -10.63 -21.58
CA ASP A 277 -0.56 -11.47 -22.61
C ASP A 277 -0.43 -12.93 -22.16
N ALA A 278 -0.25 -13.16 -20.85
CA ALA A 278 -0.22 -14.49 -20.25
C ALA A 278 -1.62 -15.10 -20.01
N GLY A 279 -2.70 -14.41 -20.37
CA GLY A 279 -4.06 -14.92 -20.27
C GLY A 279 -4.76 -14.65 -18.93
N ALA A 280 -4.37 -13.59 -18.23
CA ALA A 280 -5.14 -13.08 -17.09
C ALA A 280 -6.58 -12.79 -17.53
N ASP A 281 -7.57 -13.32 -16.81
CA ASP A 281 -8.97 -12.99 -17.04
C ASP A 281 -9.23 -11.55 -16.58
N VAL A 282 -9.35 -10.68 -17.57
CA VAL A 282 -9.64 -9.25 -17.40
C VAL A 282 -10.97 -8.98 -16.68
N ASN A 283 -11.87 -9.97 -16.66
CA ASN A 283 -13.20 -9.90 -16.07
C ASN A 283 -13.38 -10.84 -14.87
N ALA A 284 -12.29 -11.41 -14.33
CA ALA A 284 -12.35 -12.21 -13.10
C ALA A 284 -13.06 -11.43 -11.99
N CYS A 285 -13.90 -12.08 -11.18
CA CYS A 285 -14.72 -11.36 -10.20
C CYS A 285 -14.40 -11.82 -8.78
N SER A 286 -13.90 -10.90 -7.96
CA SER A 286 -13.74 -11.08 -6.52
C SER A 286 -15.05 -10.71 -5.78
N PRO A 287 -15.48 -11.48 -4.77
CA PRO A 287 -16.61 -11.11 -3.92
C PRO A 287 -16.45 -9.77 -3.20
N ILE A 288 -15.22 -9.39 -2.89
CA ILE A 288 -14.89 -8.14 -2.19
C ILE A 288 -14.63 -7.00 -3.17
N HIS A 289 -13.84 -7.27 -4.21
CA HIS A 289 -13.32 -6.23 -5.08
C HIS A 289 -14.11 -6.05 -6.38
N GLY A 290 -15.03 -6.98 -6.71
CA GLY A 290 -15.66 -7.04 -8.02
C GLY A 290 -14.65 -7.44 -9.10
N SER A 291 -14.85 -6.97 -10.32
CA SER A 291 -13.88 -7.08 -11.43
C SER A 291 -12.65 -6.18 -11.22
N PRO A 292 -11.50 -6.44 -11.86
CA PRO A 292 -10.35 -5.55 -11.78
C PRO A 292 -10.70 -4.09 -12.10
N LEU A 293 -11.51 -3.86 -13.14
CA LEU A 293 -11.92 -2.53 -13.57
C LEU A 293 -12.82 -1.79 -12.55
N ALA A 294 -13.49 -2.51 -11.65
CA ALA A 294 -14.38 -1.94 -10.64
C ALA A 294 -13.65 -1.24 -9.48
N GLN A 295 -12.37 -1.55 -9.23
CA GLN A 295 -11.62 -1.05 -8.06
C GLN A 295 -11.16 0.42 -8.17
N GLY A 296 -11.47 1.10 -9.28
CA GLY A 296 -10.88 2.40 -9.61
C GLY A 296 -9.41 2.24 -9.98
N CYS A 297 -8.99 2.80 -11.11
CA CYS A 297 -7.61 2.65 -11.55
C CYS A 297 -7.14 3.83 -12.36
N HIS A 298 -5.82 3.94 -12.49
CA HIS A 298 -5.21 4.97 -13.30
C HIS A 298 -5.76 4.91 -14.74
N GLN A 299 -6.06 6.08 -15.33
CA GLN A 299 -6.72 6.21 -16.64
C GLN A 299 -6.07 5.34 -17.74
N ARG A 300 -4.74 5.39 -17.86
CA ARG A 300 -3.99 4.54 -18.82
C ARG A 300 -4.13 3.03 -18.57
N VAL A 301 -4.27 2.59 -17.32
CA VAL A 301 -4.52 1.18 -16.99
C VAL A 301 -5.95 0.82 -17.37
N ARG A 302 -6.93 1.70 -17.10
CA ARG A 302 -8.31 1.55 -17.55
C ARG A 302 -8.40 1.38 -19.07
N GLU A 303 -7.73 2.25 -19.83
CA GLU A 303 -7.70 2.19 -21.30
C GLU A 303 -7.11 0.87 -21.80
N LEU A 304 -6.04 0.41 -21.17
CA LEU A 304 -5.43 -0.89 -21.46
C LEU A 304 -6.40 -2.05 -21.21
N LEU A 305 -7.06 -2.08 -20.05
CA LEU A 305 -8.04 -3.11 -19.69
C LEU A 305 -9.24 -3.08 -20.65
N ALA A 306 -9.77 -1.89 -20.95
CA ALA A 306 -10.88 -1.71 -21.87
C ALA A 306 -10.54 -2.22 -23.29
N ALA A 307 -9.30 -1.99 -23.76
CA ALA A 307 -8.82 -2.54 -25.03
C ALA A 307 -8.79 -4.08 -25.05
N HIS A 308 -8.70 -4.72 -23.88
CA HIS A 308 -8.78 -6.17 -23.72
C HIS A 308 -10.20 -6.67 -23.39
N GLY A 309 -11.22 -5.81 -23.49
CA GLY A 309 -12.62 -6.21 -23.30
C GLY A 309 -13.08 -6.27 -21.83
N ALA A 310 -12.40 -5.53 -20.94
CA ALA A 310 -12.82 -5.38 -19.55
C ALA A 310 -14.23 -4.80 -19.43
N ARG A 311 -14.99 -5.32 -18.46
CA ARG A 311 -16.31 -4.87 -18.06
C ARG A 311 -16.34 -4.69 -16.56
N ILE A 312 -17.20 -3.79 -16.11
CA ILE A 312 -17.36 -3.52 -14.69
C ILE A 312 -18.34 -4.56 -14.13
N GLY A 313 -17.81 -5.45 -13.29
CA GLY A 313 -18.59 -6.34 -12.43
C GLY A 313 -18.49 -5.85 -10.99
N TRP A 314 -19.60 -5.39 -10.42
CA TRP A 314 -19.63 -4.91 -9.04
C TRP A 314 -19.82 -6.05 -8.04
N PRO A 315 -19.19 -5.99 -6.86
CA PRO A 315 -19.49 -6.91 -5.77
C PRO A 315 -20.90 -6.63 -5.23
N GLU A 316 -21.57 -7.67 -4.72
CA GLU A 316 -22.94 -7.57 -4.20
C GLU A 316 -23.07 -6.51 -3.09
N SER A 317 -22.04 -6.36 -2.26
CA SER A 317 -21.96 -5.34 -1.21
C SER A 317 -22.08 -3.92 -1.75
N THR A 318 -21.52 -3.65 -2.94
CA THR A 318 -21.66 -2.36 -3.62
C THR A 318 -23.07 -2.18 -4.17
N LEU A 319 -23.64 -3.21 -4.80
CA LEU A 319 -24.98 -3.14 -5.37
C LEU A 319 -26.08 -2.92 -4.32
N GLN A 320 -25.88 -3.48 -3.12
CA GLN A 320 -26.76 -3.32 -1.95
C GLN A 320 -26.46 -2.08 -1.10
N GLY A 321 -25.35 -1.38 -1.38
CA GLY A 321 -24.95 -0.18 -0.66
C GLY A 321 -25.93 0.98 -0.82
N GLU A 322 -25.75 2.01 0.00
CA GLU A 322 -26.55 3.23 -0.06
C GLU A 322 -26.49 3.89 -1.44
N MET A 323 -27.57 4.58 -1.84
CA MET A 323 -27.66 5.20 -3.17
C MET A 323 -26.51 6.17 -3.46
N ALA A 324 -26.15 7.03 -2.49
CA ALA A 324 -25.06 7.98 -2.64
C ALA A 324 -23.69 7.30 -2.87
N LEU A 325 -23.46 6.16 -2.20
CA LEU A 325 -22.24 5.37 -2.38
C LEU A 325 -22.21 4.72 -3.77
N ARG A 326 -23.34 4.17 -4.22
CA ARG A 326 -23.46 3.58 -5.56
C ARG A 326 -23.21 4.60 -6.67
N GLN A 327 -23.77 5.80 -6.54
CA GLN A 327 -23.52 6.89 -7.50
C GLN A 327 -22.04 7.29 -7.51
N THR A 328 -21.42 7.39 -6.34
CA THR A 328 -19.98 7.68 -6.21
C THR A 328 -19.13 6.60 -6.88
N HIS A 329 -19.42 5.31 -6.64
CA HIS A 329 -18.73 4.19 -7.27
C HIS A 329 -18.90 4.20 -8.80
N ALA A 330 -20.09 4.50 -9.31
CA ALA A 330 -20.33 4.63 -10.75
C ALA A 330 -19.47 5.73 -11.39
N VAL A 331 -19.30 6.87 -10.70
CA VAL A 331 -18.39 7.95 -11.14
C VAL A 331 -16.93 7.48 -11.14
N TRP A 332 -16.47 6.85 -10.06
CA TRP A 332 -15.06 6.41 -9.94
C TRP A 332 -14.66 5.36 -10.95
N ALA A 333 -15.53 4.38 -11.19
CA ALA A 333 -15.27 3.31 -12.14
C ALA A 333 -15.52 3.72 -13.62
N HIS A 334 -16.05 4.92 -13.86
CA HIS A 334 -16.49 5.40 -15.18
C HIS A 334 -17.59 4.51 -15.78
N ASP A 335 -18.52 4.05 -14.94
CA ASP A 335 -19.72 3.31 -15.35
C ASP A 335 -20.88 4.27 -15.64
N HIS A 336 -20.82 4.95 -16.79
CA HIS A 336 -21.76 6.02 -17.13
C HIS A 336 -23.21 5.51 -17.31
N ALA A 337 -23.37 4.30 -17.85
CA ALA A 337 -24.69 3.71 -18.05
C ALA A 337 -25.35 3.35 -16.69
N TRP A 338 -24.57 2.83 -15.75
CA TRP A 338 -25.07 2.60 -14.40
C TRP A 338 -25.34 3.91 -13.67
N LEU A 339 -24.45 4.91 -13.80
CA LEU A 339 -24.68 6.25 -13.24
C LEU A 339 -26.01 6.84 -13.73
N ASP A 340 -26.29 6.80 -15.04
CA ASP A 340 -27.56 7.27 -15.60
C ASP A 340 -28.76 6.58 -14.95
N THR A 341 -28.69 5.25 -14.85
CA THR A 341 -29.75 4.45 -14.21
C THR A 341 -29.95 4.85 -12.75
N LEU A 342 -28.87 5.07 -11.99
CA LEU A 342 -28.94 5.47 -10.59
C LEU A 342 -29.49 6.90 -10.40
N LEU A 343 -29.12 7.83 -11.28
CA LEU A 343 -29.62 9.21 -11.25
C LEU A 343 -31.12 9.27 -11.58
N GLU A 344 -31.59 8.40 -12.47
CA GLU A 344 -33.03 8.27 -12.78
C GLU A 344 -33.82 7.66 -11.63
N GLN A 345 -33.26 6.67 -10.94
CA GLN A 345 -33.90 6.05 -9.77
C GLN A 345 -34.02 7.01 -8.59
N ALA A 346 -32.97 7.79 -8.33
CA ALA A 346 -32.92 8.71 -7.20
C ALA A 346 -31.99 9.90 -7.54
N PRO A 347 -32.54 11.05 -7.96
CA PRO A 347 -31.73 12.22 -8.24
C PRO A 347 -31.05 12.71 -6.96
N PRO A 348 -29.74 13.00 -6.98
CA PRO A 348 -29.01 13.49 -5.82
C PRO A 348 -29.49 14.89 -5.44
N ASP A 349 -29.43 15.20 -4.15
CA ASP A 349 -29.55 16.59 -3.70
C ASP A 349 -28.35 17.43 -4.14
N GLU A 350 -28.37 18.74 -3.86
CA GLU A 350 -27.33 19.66 -4.32
C GLU A 350 -25.96 19.38 -3.67
N GLU A 351 -25.91 18.91 -2.43
CA GLU A 351 -24.66 18.59 -1.73
C GLU A 351 -24.04 17.32 -2.30
N GLN A 352 -24.83 16.27 -2.44
CA GLN A 352 -24.44 15.01 -3.07
C GLN A 352 -23.97 15.23 -4.51
N ARG A 353 -24.71 16.00 -5.30
CA ARG A 353 -24.35 16.31 -6.69
C ARG A 353 -23.02 17.05 -6.79
N ARG A 354 -22.75 18.01 -5.90
CA ARG A 354 -21.44 18.69 -5.85
C ARG A 354 -20.33 17.73 -5.45
N GLY A 355 -20.57 16.82 -4.52
CA GLY A 355 -19.65 15.72 -4.20
C GLY A 355 -19.33 14.86 -5.42
N LEU A 356 -20.34 14.48 -6.19
CA LEU A 356 -20.16 13.71 -7.43
C LEU A 356 -19.38 14.50 -8.50
N LEU A 357 -19.59 15.81 -8.62
CA LEU A 357 -18.78 16.68 -9.50
C LEU A 357 -17.30 16.69 -9.07
N VAL A 358 -17.03 16.80 -7.77
CA VAL A 358 -15.66 16.74 -7.22
C VAL A 358 -15.01 15.40 -7.58
N HIS A 359 -15.73 14.29 -7.42
CA HIS A 359 -15.23 12.97 -7.80
C HIS A 359 -14.99 12.85 -9.30
N ALA A 360 -15.90 13.35 -10.13
CA ALA A 360 -15.74 13.34 -11.58
C ALA A 360 -14.48 14.12 -12.02
N LEU A 361 -14.18 15.25 -11.37
CA LEU A 361 -12.99 16.04 -11.66
C LEU A 361 -11.69 15.37 -11.21
N LYS A 362 -11.68 14.76 -10.01
CA LYS A 362 -10.51 14.05 -9.49
C LYS A 362 -10.13 12.84 -10.33
N ASP A 363 -11.12 12.17 -10.90
CA ASP A 363 -10.93 10.97 -11.71
C ASP A 363 -10.90 11.24 -13.23
N GLY A 364 -10.95 12.51 -13.64
CA GLY A 364 -10.92 12.86 -15.07
C GLY A 364 -12.14 12.41 -15.86
N ASN A 365 -13.28 12.18 -15.19
CA ASN A 365 -14.49 11.64 -15.78
C ASN A 365 -15.34 12.74 -16.46
N HIS A 366 -14.99 13.10 -17.70
CA HIS A 366 -15.71 14.11 -18.47
C HIS A 366 -17.18 13.77 -18.71
N GLN A 367 -17.53 12.49 -18.91
CA GLN A 367 -18.92 12.10 -19.17
C GLN A 367 -19.80 12.22 -17.92
N ALA A 368 -19.29 11.82 -16.75
CA ALA A 368 -19.99 12.06 -15.49
C ALA A 368 -20.09 13.58 -15.20
N LEU A 369 -19.04 14.35 -15.49
CA LEU A 369 -19.08 15.81 -15.39
C LEU A 369 -20.21 16.37 -16.26
N ASP A 370 -20.27 16.01 -17.54
CA ASP A 370 -21.33 16.41 -18.48
C ASP A 370 -22.73 16.09 -17.94
N ARG A 371 -22.88 14.90 -17.34
CA ARG A 371 -24.18 14.44 -16.86
C ARG A 371 -24.64 15.18 -15.61
N LEU A 372 -23.72 15.54 -14.74
CA LEU A 372 -23.99 16.18 -13.45
C LEU A 372 -24.03 17.70 -13.55
N TRP A 373 -23.36 18.28 -14.56
CA TRP A 373 -23.25 19.72 -14.78
C TRP A 373 -24.57 20.32 -15.29
N ARG A 374 -25.05 21.36 -14.60
CA ARG A 374 -26.26 22.09 -14.96
C ARG A 374 -25.90 23.35 -15.73
N GLU A 375 -26.18 23.32 -17.02
CA GLU A 375 -25.96 24.48 -17.89
C GLU A 375 -26.70 25.72 -17.40
N GLY A 376 -26.01 26.86 -17.45
CA GLY A 376 -26.50 28.15 -16.96
C GLY A 376 -26.52 28.34 -15.44
N VAL A 377 -26.32 27.28 -14.63
CA VAL A 377 -26.32 27.36 -13.16
C VAL A 377 -24.92 27.15 -12.59
N ASP A 378 -24.22 26.12 -13.05
CA ASP A 378 -22.92 25.75 -12.48
C ASP A 378 -21.78 26.62 -12.99
N HIS A 379 -20.76 26.73 -12.13
CA HIS A 379 -19.56 27.53 -12.34
C HIS A 379 -18.34 26.85 -11.71
N ALA A 380 -17.19 26.88 -12.37
CA ALA A 380 -15.94 26.26 -11.89
C ALA A 380 -15.44 26.89 -10.57
N LEU A 381 -15.86 28.13 -10.29
CA LEU A 381 -15.52 28.88 -9.07
C LEU A 381 -16.57 28.76 -7.96
N VAL A 382 -17.45 27.76 -8.03
CA VAL A 382 -18.39 27.49 -6.93
C VAL A 382 -17.63 26.95 -5.72
N LEU A 383 -18.05 27.38 -4.52
CA LEU A 383 -17.53 26.88 -3.26
C LEU A 383 -17.99 25.44 -3.04
N VAL A 384 -17.03 24.56 -2.77
CA VAL A 384 -17.26 23.20 -2.30
C VAL A 384 -17.09 23.21 -0.78
N PRO A 385 -18.17 22.99 -0.01
CA PRO A 385 -18.09 22.98 1.45
C PRO A 385 -17.32 21.74 1.93
N GLY A 386 -16.60 21.89 3.04
CA GLY A 386 -15.83 20.82 3.65
C GLY A 386 -15.02 21.35 4.84
N ILE A 387 -14.22 20.48 5.47
CA ILE A 387 -13.33 20.88 6.59
C ILE A 387 -12.36 21.98 6.14
N PHE A 388 -11.89 21.90 4.90
CA PHE A 388 -11.11 22.94 4.22
C PHE A 388 -11.86 23.34 2.94
N PRO A 389 -12.68 24.40 2.98
CA PRO A 389 -13.43 24.84 1.80
C PRO A 389 -12.48 25.19 0.66
N ASN A 390 -12.79 24.69 -0.53
CA ASN A 390 -12.06 24.97 -1.76
C ASN A 390 -13.02 25.30 -2.91
N LEU A 391 -12.48 25.77 -4.03
CA LEU A 391 -13.26 25.96 -5.24
C LEU A 391 -13.31 24.66 -6.04
N LEU A 392 -14.41 24.43 -6.76
CA LEU A 392 -14.58 23.22 -7.57
C LEU A 392 -13.41 22.99 -8.53
N VAL A 393 -12.88 24.06 -9.11
CA VAL A 393 -11.72 24.03 -10.01
C VAL A 393 -10.43 23.49 -9.39
N GLU A 394 -10.29 23.51 -8.05
CA GLU A 394 -9.17 22.89 -7.34
C GLU A 394 -9.28 21.36 -7.29
N SER A 395 -10.47 20.81 -7.55
CA SER A 395 -10.72 19.36 -7.53
C SER A 395 -10.36 18.66 -8.83
N VAL A 396 -9.85 19.40 -9.83
CA VAL A 396 -9.28 18.79 -11.03
C VAL A 396 -8.20 17.80 -10.61
N THR A 397 -8.13 16.68 -11.33
CA THR A 397 -7.12 15.63 -11.14
C THR A 397 -5.68 16.20 -11.06
N GLU A 398 -4.73 15.37 -10.64
CA GLU A 398 -3.32 15.75 -10.63
C GLU A 398 -2.50 15.13 -11.78
N GLN A 399 -3.17 14.50 -12.75
CA GLN A 399 -2.54 13.81 -13.85
C GLN A 399 -2.07 14.81 -14.95
N PRO A 400 -0.77 14.79 -15.32
CA PRO A 400 -0.12 15.80 -16.16
C PRO A 400 -0.91 16.27 -17.40
N GLU A 401 -1.53 15.34 -18.12
CA GLU A 401 -2.23 15.60 -19.39
C GLU A 401 -3.71 15.92 -19.19
N MET A 402 -4.31 15.41 -18.12
CA MET A 402 -5.75 15.48 -17.89
C MET A 402 -6.13 16.77 -17.16
N ASP A 403 -5.25 17.30 -16.32
CA ASP A 403 -5.49 18.54 -15.58
C ASP A 403 -5.78 19.70 -16.50
N ALA A 404 -4.97 19.86 -17.55
CA ALA A 404 -5.14 20.92 -18.52
C ALA A 404 -6.44 20.74 -19.32
N ALA A 405 -6.75 19.52 -19.76
CA ALA A 405 -7.96 19.24 -20.53
C ALA A 405 -9.23 19.49 -19.69
N MET A 406 -9.27 18.97 -18.48
CA MET A 406 -10.40 19.12 -17.55
C MET A 406 -10.56 20.57 -17.09
N LEU A 407 -9.46 21.26 -16.79
CA LEU A 407 -9.52 22.68 -16.44
C LEU A 407 -10.00 23.54 -17.62
N ASN A 408 -9.49 23.29 -18.83
CA ASN A 408 -9.95 23.99 -20.02
C ASN A 408 -11.46 23.82 -20.24
N ASP A 409 -11.96 22.59 -20.07
CA ASP A 409 -13.39 22.28 -20.17
C ASP A 409 -14.20 23.03 -19.12
N LEU A 410 -13.79 23.00 -17.84
CA LEU A 410 -14.44 23.75 -16.77
C LEU A 410 -14.46 25.27 -17.00
N VAL A 411 -13.33 25.83 -17.44
CA VAL A 411 -13.22 27.26 -17.76
C VAL A 411 -14.15 27.60 -18.92
N ALA A 412 -14.17 26.79 -19.98
CA ALA A 412 -15.03 27.01 -21.13
C ALA A 412 -16.53 26.99 -20.74
N ARG A 413 -16.95 26.03 -19.91
CA ARG A 413 -18.32 25.95 -19.38
C ARG A 413 -18.69 27.14 -18.49
N SER A 414 -17.71 27.79 -17.89
CA SER A 414 -17.92 28.89 -16.94
C SER A 414 -17.73 30.27 -17.57
N ALA A 415 -17.16 30.33 -18.77
CA ALA A 415 -16.82 31.57 -19.44
C ALA A 415 -18.05 32.47 -19.65
N GLY A 416 -17.91 33.75 -19.29
CA GLY A 416 -18.97 34.76 -19.44
C GLY A 416 -20.10 34.68 -18.41
N LYS A 417 -20.07 33.72 -17.48
CA LYS A 417 -21.02 33.65 -16.35
C LYS A 417 -20.53 34.53 -15.19
N PRO A 418 -21.44 35.06 -14.35
CA PRO A 418 -21.04 35.79 -13.15
C PRO A 418 -20.38 34.84 -12.14
N VAL A 419 -19.28 35.30 -11.54
CA VAL A 419 -18.58 34.53 -10.52
C VAL A 419 -19.47 34.42 -9.26
N PRO A 420 -19.75 33.20 -8.77
CA PRO A 420 -20.58 33.02 -7.60
C PRO A 420 -19.83 33.40 -6.31
N GLY A 421 -20.56 33.86 -5.30
CA GLY A 421 -20.04 33.95 -3.92
C GLY A 421 -18.95 34.99 -3.68
N GLN A 422 -18.77 35.99 -4.56
CA GLN A 422 -17.71 37.01 -4.39
C GLN A 422 -17.80 37.79 -3.05
N ASP A 423 -19.00 37.91 -2.49
CA ASP A 423 -19.23 38.59 -1.20
C ASP A 423 -19.04 37.67 0.02
N ASP A 424 -18.81 36.36 -0.18
CA ASP A 424 -18.63 35.39 0.89
C ASP A 424 -17.16 35.33 1.36
N PRO A 425 -16.86 35.60 2.64
CA PRO A 425 -15.50 35.48 3.19
C PRO A 425 -14.88 34.09 3.02
N LEU A 426 -15.68 33.02 3.09
CA LEU A 426 -15.22 31.65 2.88
C LEU A 426 -14.77 31.45 1.43
N TRP A 427 -15.51 32.03 0.49
CA TRP A 427 -15.14 32.00 -0.92
C TRP A 427 -13.84 32.76 -1.19
N ALA A 428 -13.65 33.94 -0.61
CA ALA A 428 -12.42 34.71 -0.80
C ALA A 428 -11.18 33.95 -0.28
N GLY A 429 -11.31 33.26 0.86
CA GLY A 429 -10.26 32.40 1.40
C GLY A 429 -9.97 31.19 0.51
N ALA A 430 -11.03 30.52 0.04
CA ALA A 430 -10.93 29.40 -0.90
C ALA A 430 -10.26 29.82 -2.22
N ALA A 431 -10.65 30.95 -2.80
CA ALA A 431 -10.07 31.48 -4.03
C ALA A 431 -8.57 31.75 -3.92
N ALA A 432 -8.14 32.36 -2.81
CA ALA A 432 -6.72 32.57 -2.52
C ALA A 432 -5.95 31.25 -2.34
N SER A 433 -6.56 30.28 -1.65
CA SER A 433 -5.97 28.94 -1.49
C SER A 433 -5.83 28.21 -2.82
N THR A 434 -6.87 28.24 -3.66
CA THR A 434 -6.87 27.63 -4.99
C THR A 434 -5.77 28.21 -5.87
N LEU A 435 -5.68 29.54 -5.99
CA LEU A 435 -4.64 30.17 -6.82
C LEU A 435 -3.24 29.80 -6.33
N ARG A 436 -3.04 29.74 -5.01
CA ARG A 436 -1.78 29.30 -4.39
C ARG A 436 -1.50 27.82 -4.64
N HIS A 437 -2.51 26.95 -4.56
CA HIS A 437 -2.39 25.53 -4.85
C HIS A 437 -1.79 25.35 -6.25
N TRP A 438 -2.39 25.97 -7.27
CA TRP A 438 -1.91 25.90 -8.66
C TRP A 438 -0.49 26.44 -8.83
N VAL A 439 -0.12 27.53 -8.14
CA VAL A 439 1.24 28.07 -8.21
C VAL A 439 2.30 27.15 -7.58
N ARG A 440 1.96 26.40 -6.53
CA ARG A 440 2.92 25.58 -5.75
C ARG A 440 3.10 24.15 -6.25
N ARG A 441 2.41 23.71 -7.30
CA ARG A 441 2.48 22.31 -7.75
C ARG A 441 3.92 21.95 -8.14
N ASP A 442 4.52 21.06 -7.34
CA ASP A 442 5.97 20.85 -7.24
C ASP A 442 6.53 19.94 -8.35
N LYS A 443 5.71 19.02 -8.89
CA LYS A 443 6.16 18.00 -9.86
C LYS A 443 6.04 18.45 -11.32
N LEU A 444 5.08 19.32 -11.61
CA LEU A 444 4.86 19.93 -12.93
C LEU A 444 4.32 21.34 -12.68
N ARG A 445 5.16 22.36 -12.91
CA ARG A 445 4.66 23.74 -12.94
C ARG A 445 3.51 23.75 -13.95
N PRO A 446 2.28 24.14 -13.56
CA PRO A 446 1.19 24.14 -14.51
C PRO A 446 1.56 25.07 -15.67
N PRO A 447 1.10 24.79 -16.89
CA PRO A 447 1.26 25.71 -17.99
C PRO A 447 0.80 27.11 -17.56
N LEU A 448 1.62 28.13 -17.81
CA LEU A 448 1.28 29.53 -17.48
C LEU A 448 -0.10 29.93 -18.02
N ALA A 449 -0.49 29.33 -19.16
CA ALA A 449 -1.81 29.46 -19.77
C ALA A 449 -2.97 29.07 -18.83
N LEU A 450 -2.81 28.04 -17.99
CA LEU A 450 -3.85 27.62 -17.04
C LEU A 450 -4.03 28.65 -15.92
N LEU A 451 -2.91 29.13 -15.35
CA LEU A 451 -2.95 30.22 -14.37
C LEU A 451 -3.59 31.47 -14.98
N GLN A 452 -3.30 31.73 -16.25
CA GLN A 452 -3.89 32.84 -16.98
C GLN A 452 -5.42 32.69 -17.10
N GLN A 453 -5.91 31.53 -17.50
CA GLN A 453 -7.33 31.25 -17.66
C GLN A 453 -8.11 31.36 -16.33
N LEU A 454 -7.53 30.91 -15.22
CA LEU A 454 -8.14 31.07 -13.90
C LEU A 454 -8.35 32.54 -13.52
N LEU A 455 -7.36 33.38 -13.81
CA LEU A 455 -7.46 34.83 -13.60
C LEU A 455 -8.45 35.48 -14.57
N ASP A 456 -8.53 35.02 -15.82
CA ASP A 456 -9.53 35.47 -16.81
C ASP A 456 -10.96 35.10 -16.42
N LEU A 457 -11.13 33.98 -15.71
CA LEU A 457 -12.42 33.55 -15.17
C LEU A 457 -12.87 34.39 -13.96
N GLY A 458 -12.00 35.26 -13.45
CA GLY A 458 -12.32 36.19 -12.37
C GLY A 458 -11.85 35.75 -10.98
N LEU A 459 -10.88 34.82 -10.86
CA LEU A 459 -10.18 34.65 -9.59
C LEU A 459 -9.44 35.94 -9.22
N PRO A 460 -9.55 36.42 -7.96
CA PRO A 460 -8.80 37.57 -7.50
C PRO A 460 -7.31 37.22 -7.41
N ALA A 461 -6.46 38.08 -7.98
CA ALA A 461 -5.00 37.93 -7.87
C ALA A 461 -4.48 38.21 -6.44
N ASN A 462 -5.27 38.94 -5.64
CA ASN A 462 -4.94 39.30 -4.26
C ASN A 462 -5.65 38.37 -3.27
N ALA A 463 -4.91 37.97 -2.23
CA ALA A 463 -5.48 37.26 -1.11
C ALA A 463 -6.18 38.22 -0.14
N PRO A 464 -7.29 37.80 0.51
CA PRO A 464 -7.89 38.58 1.59
C PRO A 464 -6.95 38.67 2.80
N PRO A 465 -7.15 39.65 3.71
CA PRO A 465 -6.35 39.77 4.92
C PRO A 465 -6.25 38.44 5.70
N GLY A 466 -5.05 38.13 6.20
CA GLY A 466 -4.78 36.89 6.95
C GLY A 466 -4.56 35.64 6.10
N HIS A 467 -4.70 35.72 4.77
CA HIS A 467 -4.46 34.61 3.85
C HIS A 467 -3.15 34.78 3.09
N SER A 468 -2.48 33.68 2.76
CA SER A 468 -1.24 33.72 1.97
C SER A 468 -1.50 34.15 0.52
N SER A 469 -0.66 35.02 0.00
CA SER A 469 -0.72 35.50 -1.39
C SER A 469 -0.17 34.48 -2.40
N ALA A 470 -0.85 34.33 -3.55
CA ALA A 470 -0.33 33.57 -4.69
C ALA A 470 0.96 34.18 -5.27
N LEU A 471 1.12 35.51 -5.19
CA LEU A 471 2.35 36.20 -5.60
C LEU A 471 3.53 35.75 -4.73
N ALA A 472 3.33 35.62 -3.41
CA ALA A 472 4.37 35.13 -2.50
C ALA A 472 4.78 33.69 -2.84
N ALA A 473 3.81 32.83 -3.15
CA ALA A 473 4.09 31.46 -3.58
C ALA A 473 4.87 31.40 -4.91
N ALA A 474 4.54 32.26 -5.88
CA ALA A 474 5.25 32.34 -7.17
C ALA A 474 6.70 32.82 -6.99
N ILE A 475 6.92 33.76 -6.07
CA ILE A 475 8.26 34.23 -5.68
C ILE A 475 9.05 33.10 -5.02
N ALA A 476 8.44 32.37 -4.07
CA ALA A 476 9.09 31.26 -3.39
C ALA A 476 9.51 30.14 -4.37
N ALA A 477 8.65 29.85 -5.35
CA ALA A 477 8.92 28.90 -6.44
C ALA A 477 9.89 29.43 -7.52
N GLN A 478 10.32 30.70 -7.42
CA GLN A 478 11.13 31.41 -8.42
C GLN A 478 10.53 31.37 -9.83
N TRP A 479 9.20 31.33 -9.93
CA TRP A 479 8.48 31.27 -11.20
C TRP A 479 8.23 32.67 -11.75
N THR A 480 9.25 33.20 -12.45
CA THR A 480 9.28 34.57 -12.97
C THR A 480 8.08 34.91 -13.84
N ASP A 481 7.64 33.99 -14.71
CA ASP A 481 6.49 34.23 -15.59
C ASP A 481 5.17 34.34 -14.82
N ALA A 482 4.96 33.50 -13.79
CA ALA A 482 3.78 33.61 -12.93
C ALA A 482 3.81 34.89 -12.10
N VAL A 483 4.98 35.33 -11.62
CA VAL A 483 5.14 36.64 -10.96
C VAL A 483 4.73 37.77 -11.89
N ALA A 484 5.25 37.79 -13.13
CA ALA A 484 4.89 38.80 -14.12
C ALA A 484 3.38 38.80 -14.42
N LEU A 485 2.81 37.61 -14.60
CA LEU A 485 1.39 37.41 -14.87
C LEU A 485 0.51 37.93 -13.73
N LEU A 486 0.79 37.53 -12.48
CA LEU A 486 0.01 37.95 -11.31
C LEU A 486 0.05 39.47 -11.12
N LEU A 487 1.23 40.09 -11.28
CA LEU A 487 1.38 41.55 -11.22
C LEU A 487 0.60 42.25 -12.34
N ALA A 488 0.65 41.72 -13.58
CA ALA A 488 -0.14 42.24 -14.69
C ALA A 488 -1.65 42.12 -14.46
N ARG A 489 -2.09 41.18 -13.61
CA ARG A 489 -3.50 41.02 -13.17
C ARG A 489 -3.82 41.72 -11.86
N GLY A 490 -2.99 42.65 -11.42
CA GLY A 490 -3.26 43.53 -10.29
C GLY A 490 -2.94 42.92 -8.92
N ALA A 491 -2.10 41.89 -8.86
CA ALA A 491 -1.54 41.45 -7.58
C ALA A 491 -0.73 42.61 -6.96
N ASP A 492 -1.03 42.96 -5.71
CA ASP A 492 -0.39 44.05 -4.99
C ASP A 492 0.98 43.58 -4.44
N PRO A 493 2.11 44.08 -4.98
CA PRO A 493 3.42 43.71 -4.47
C PRO A 493 3.69 44.27 -3.07
N ASN A 494 2.88 45.22 -2.59
CA ASN A 494 2.99 45.84 -1.26
C ASN A 494 2.14 45.15 -0.19
N HIS A 495 1.39 44.09 -0.56
CA HIS A 495 0.69 43.28 0.41
C HIS A 495 1.66 42.78 1.50
N THR A 496 1.19 42.81 2.75
CA THR A 496 2.04 42.46 3.89
C THR A 496 2.26 40.96 3.92
N MET A 497 3.52 40.54 3.78
CA MET A 497 3.93 39.14 3.77
C MET A 497 4.16 38.60 5.21
N HIS A 498 4.51 37.33 5.34
CA HIS A 498 4.62 36.64 6.63
C HIS A 498 5.62 37.28 7.61
N ASP A 499 6.65 37.98 7.11
CA ASP A 499 7.65 38.68 7.92
C ASP A 499 7.33 40.17 8.15
N GLY A 500 6.12 40.61 7.79
CA GLY A 500 5.66 42.00 7.82
C GLY A 500 6.23 42.88 6.70
N GLY A 501 7.17 42.36 5.91
CA GLY A 501 7.67 43.01 4.69
C GLY A 501 6.68 42.92 3.54
N ASN A 502 7.14 43.29 2.35
CA ASN A 502 6.41 43.15 1.08
C ASN A 502 7.11 42.14 0.16
N ALA A 503 6.70 42.08 -1.11
CA ALA A 503 7.23 41.11 -2.07
C ALA A 503 8.77 41.15 -2.24
N LEU A 504 9.44 42.30 -2.05
CA LEU A 504 10.91 42.36 -2.09
C LEU A 504 11.56 41.60 -0.92
N HIS A 505 10.96 41.65 0.26
CA HIS A 505 11.44 40.94 1.44
C HIS A 505 11.30 39.43 1.25
N GLU A 506 10.16 39.01 0.69
CA GLU A 506 9.88 37.62 0.33
C GLU A 506 10.90 37.10 -0.71
N ALA A 507 11.18 37.88 -1.75
CA ALA A 507 12.16 37.52 -2.78
C ALA A 507 13.57 37.33 -2.20
N LEU A 508 13.96 38.16 -1.23
CA LEU A 508 15.24 38.04 -0.55
C LEU A 508 15.30 36.83 0.40
N TYR A 509 14.17 36.49 1.04
CA TYR A 509 14.07 35.32 1.90
C TYR A 509 14.28 34.01 1.10
N TRP A 510 13.59 33.88 -0.04
CA TRP A 510 13.67 32.70 -0.91
C TRP A 510 14.83 32.75 -1.93
N LYS A 511 15.66 33.80 -1.89
CA LYS A 511 16.76 34.04 -2.85
C LYS A 511 16.31 34.19 -4.32
N ALA A 512 15.04 34.53 -4.55
CA ALA A 512 14.40 34.76 -5.85
C ALA A 512 14.84 36.10 -6.49
N THR A 513 16.15 36.23 -6.72
CA THR A 513 16.78 37.48 -7.18
C THR A 513 16.33 37.87 -8.60
N ASN A 514 15.95 36.88 -9.41
CA ASN A 514 15.34 37.03 -10.74
C ASN A 514 13.97 37.74 -10.71
N CYS A 515 13.24 37.68 -9.61
CA CYS A 515 11.93 38.34 -9.49
C CYS A 515 12.04 39.83 -9.13
N ILE A 516 13.16 40.28 -8.56
CA ILE A 516 13.35 41.66 -8.07
C ILE A 516 13.09 42.71 -9.17
N PRO A 517 13.61 42.59 -10.40
CA PRO A 517 13.35 43.57 -11.45
C PRO A 517 11.86 43.73 -11.78
N LEU A 518 11.11 42.62 -11.83
CA LEU A 518 9.67 42.65 -12.09
C LEU A 518 8.89 43.33 -10.96
N LEU A 519 9.25 43.05 -9.71
CA LEU A 519 8.63 43.67 -8.55
C LEU A 519 8.87 45.18 -8.53
N LEU A 520 10.09 45.63 -8.86
CA LEU A 520 10.42 47.05 -8.97
C LEU A 520 9.62 47.74 -10.10
N GLN A 521 9.50 47.08 -11.26
CA GLN A 521 8.67 47.58 -12.36
C GLN A 521 7.19 47.70 -11.97
N ALA A 522 6.69 46.81 -11.11
CA ALA A 522 5.33 46.85 -10.60
C ALA A 522 5.10 47.86 -9.45
N GLY A 523 6.08 48.69 -9.12
CA GLY A 523 5.91 49.76 -8.12
C GLY A 523 5.92 49.30 -6.66
N VAL A 524 6.63 48.21 -6.35
CA VAL A 524 6.84 47.79 -4.96
C VAL A 524 7.60 48.86 -4.15
N ASP A 525 7.16 49.10 -2.93
CA ASP A 525 7.80 50.03 -1.99
C ASP A 525 9.14 49.48 -1.50
N ARG A 526 10.23 50.14 -1.88
CA ARG A 526 11.60 49.71 -1.55
C ARG A 526 11.98 50.04 -0.10
N ASP A 527 11.29 51.02 0.47
CA ASP A 527 11.59 51.59 1.77
C ASP A 527 10.72 51.00 2.88
N ARG A 528 9.73 50.15 2.53
CA ARG A 528 8.97 49.38 3.50
C ARG A 528 9.92 48.61 4.42
N ARG A 529 9.63 48.64 5.71
CA ARG A 529 10.39 47.92 6.74
C ARG A 529 9.66 46.65 7.15
N ASP A 530 10.40 45.55 7.26
CA ASP A 530 9.90 44.29 7.84
C ASP A 530 9.67 44.40 9.37
N GLN A 531 9.19 43.34 10.02
CA GLN A 531 9.00 43.29 11.48
C GLN A 531 10.28 43.56 12.28
N GLN A 532 11.46 43.42 11.68
CA GLN A 532 12.76 43.70 12.31
C GLN A 532 13.25 45.13 12.00
N GLY A 533 12.39 45.97 11.40
CA GLY A 533 12.70 47.35 11.07
C GLY A 533 13.64 47.50 9.88
N ARG A 534 13.87 46.44 9.08
CA ARG A 534 14.85 46.43 7.98
C ARG A 534 14.16 46.64 6.65
N THR A 535 14.79 47.41 5.77
CA THR A 535 14.40 47.52 4.36
C THR A 535 14.83 46.30 3.56
N ALA A 536 14.36 46.20 2.31
CA ALA A 536 14.83 45.18 1.38
C ALA A 536 16.35 45.30 1.13
N MET A 537 16.89 46.52 1.05
CA MET A 537 18.33 46.74 0.90
C MET A 537 19.11 46.20 2.11
N ASP A 538 18.64 46.47 3.34
CA ASP A 538 19.29 45.99 4.56
C ASP A 538 19.39 44.45 4.58
N ARG A 539 18.34 43.76 4.13
CA ARG A 539 18.34 42.29 3.98
C ARG A 539 19.33 41.83 2.90
N ALA A 540 19.37 42.51 1.75
CA ALA A 540 20.28 42.18 0.66
C ALA A 540 21.76 42.34 1.08
N VAL A 541 22.07 43.36 1.89
CA VAL A 541 23.40 43.55 2.52
C VAL A 541 23.70 42.45 3.52
N THR A 542 22.79 42.20 4.47
CA THR A 542 22.96 41.18 5.52
C THR A 542 23.18 39.78 4.95
N LYS A 543 22.44 39.42 3.89
CA LYS A 543 22.54 38.12 3.21
C LYS A 543 23.66 38.07 2.16
N ARG A 544 24.43 39.15 1.99
CA ARG A 544 25.51 39.28 0.99
C ARG A 544 25.07 39.00 -0.46
N ASN A 545 23.81 39.32 -0.80
CA ASN A 545 23.28 39.15 -2.16
C ASN A 545 23.62 40.36 -3.03
N LYS A 546 24.81 40.35 -3.65
CA LYS A 546 25.33 41.45 -4.48
C LYS A 546 24.42 41.77 -5.68
N ALA A 547 23.79 40.77 -6.27
CA ALA A 547 22.90 40.96 -7.41
C ALA A 547 21.63 41.72 -6.98
N ALA A 548 21.02 41.33 -5.87
CA ALA A 548 19.88 42.06 -5.30
C ALA A 548 20.26 43.50 -4.90
N GLN A 549 21.44 43.71 -4.29
CA GLN A 549 21.94 45.05 -3.96
C GLN A 549 22.05 45.94 -5.20
N LYS A 550 22.52 45.40 -6.33
CA LYS A 550 22.62 46.14 -7.59
C LYS A 550 21.24 46.57 -8.10
N TYR A 551 20.26 45.65 -8.10
CA TYR A 551 18.89 45.99 -8.51
C TYR A 551 18.23 47.00 -7.58
N LEU A 552 18.46 46.88 -6.27
CA LEU A 552 17.90 47.77 -5.25
C LEU A 552 18.68 49.09 -5.10
N ALA A 553 19.75 49.32 -5.87
CA ALA A 553 20.48 50.59 -5.91
C ALA A 553 20.19 51.41 -7.19
N ALA A 554 19.70 50.75 -8.24
CA ALA A 554 19.23 51.38 -9.49
C ALA A 554 17.84 51.98 -9.30
#